data_AF-A0A938EPI8-F1
#
_entry.id   AF-A0A938EPI8-F1
#
_cell.length_a   1.000
_cell.length_b   1.000
_cell.length_c   1.000
_cell.angle_alpha   90.00
_cell.angle_beta   90.00
_cell.angle_gamma   90.00
#
_symmetry.space_group_name_H-M   'P 1'
#
loop_
_entity.id
_entity.type
_entity.pdbx_description
1 polymer ?
#
loop_
_entity_poly.entity_id
_entity_poly.type
_entity_poly.pdbx_seq_one_letter_code
_entity_poly.pdbx_strand_id
1 'polypeptide(L)'
;MIATIASILACLVALPIVLALGGPLNGWVLGTALWVANWAVQLATAKHALKMGQGAAVGVTGLSFIIRAWTVAGVLFITALRFDETVALIGAAVFLAAFTADLAGRAFAFAAREKANAPAEEAE
;
A
#
# COMPACT_ATOMS: atom_id res chain seq x y z
N MET A 1 5.28 -8.59 7.87
CA MET A 1 4.13 -9.10 8.64
C MET A 1 3.41 -7.96 9.36
N ILE A 2 4.08 -7.18 10.22
CA ILE A 2 3.47 -6.01 10.92
C ILE A 2 2.89 -4.96 9.93
N ALA A 3 3.63 -4.61 8.87
CA ALA A 3 3.16 -3.68 7.84
C ALA A 3 1.82 -4.07 7.17
N THR A 4 1.57 -5.36 7.05
CA THR A 4 0.38 -5.93 6.40
C THR A 4 -0.83 -5.86 7.33
N ILE A 5 -0.63 -5.92 8.64
CA ILE A 5 -1.72 -5.86 9.63
C ILE A 5 -2.34 -4.45 9.66
N ALA A 6 -1.52 -3.40 9.68
CA ALA A 6 -1.99 -2.01 9.71
C ALA A 6 -2.84 -1.67 8.48
N SER A 7 -2.43 -2.15 7.31
CA SER A 7 -3.14 -1.91 6.06
C SER A 7 -4.41 -2.77 5.91
N ILE A 8 -4.43 -3.99 6.44
CA ILE A 8 -5.67 -4.79 6.56
C ILE A 8 -6.68 -4.07 7.47
N LEU A 9 -6.24 -3.55 8.62
CA LEU A 9 -7.11 -2.79 9.53
C LEU A 9 -7.67 -1.54 8.84
N ALA A 10 -6.86 -0.84 8.05
CA ALA A 10 -7.33 0.30 7.27
C ALA A 10 -8.44 -0.10 6.28
N CYS A 11 -8.31 -1.22 5.56
CA CYS A 11 -9.37 -1.73 4.68
C CYS A 11 -10.64 -2.12 5.46
N LEU A 12 -10.49 -2.77 6.61
CA LEU A 12 -11.62 -3.19 7.46
C LEU A 12 -12.37 -2.01 8.07
N VAL A 13 -11.67 -0.95 8.46
CA VAL A 13 -12.27 0.29 8.99
C VAL A 13 -12.87 1.14 7.87
N ALA A 14 -12.30 1.09 6.66
CA ALA A 14 -12.85 1.81 5.52
C ALA A 14 -14.23 1.27 5.11
N LEU A 15 -14.52 -0.02 5.31
CA LEU A 15 -15.81 -0.61 4.96
C LEU A 15 -17.01 0.04 5.71
N PRO A 16 -17.05 0.09 7.05
CA PRO A 16 -18.13 0.75 7.78
C PRO A 16 -18.20 2.25 7.49
N ILE A 17 -17.08 2.92 7.22
CA ILE A 17 -17.06 4.34 6.85
C ILE A 17 -17.74 4.56 5.49
N VAL A 18 -17.40 3.75 4.48
CA VAL A 18 -18.03 3.84 3.16
C VAL A 18 -19.52 3.59 3.25
N LEU A 19 -19.94 2.59 4.02
CA LEU A 19 -21.37 2.29 4.21
C LEU A 19 -22.10 3.38 5.00
N ALA A 20 -21.48 3.94 6.06
CA ALA A 20 -22.06 5.01 6.87
C ALA A 20 -22.23 6.32 6.09
N LEU A 21 -21.33 6.60 5.14
CA LEU A 21 -21.41 7.78 4.26
C LEU A 21 -22.31 7.55 3.03
N GLY A 22 -22.97 6.39 2.92
CA GLY A 22 -23.84 6.05 1.78
C GLY A 22 -23.06 5.78 0.48
N GLY A 23 -21.76 5.53 0.56
CA GLY A 23 -20.91 5.31 -0.60
C GLY A 23 -21.10 3.93 -1.24
N PRO A 24 -20.92 3.80 -2.57
CA PRO A 24 -21.01 2.51 -3.26
C PRO A 24 -19.99 1.48 -2.74
N LEU A 25 -20.48 0.30 -2.37
CA LEU A 25 -19.66 -0.85 -1.95
C LEU A 25 -18.63 -1.24 -3.02
N ASN A 26 -18.98 -1.07 -4.29
CA ASN A 26 -18.08 -1.33 -5.43
C ASN A 26 -16.78 -0.50 -5.35
N GLY A 27 -16.84 0.72 -4.81
CA GLY A 27 -15.66 1.56 -4.60
C GLY A 27 -14.74 0.96 -3.54
N TRP A 28 -15.28 0.46 -2.44
CA TRP A 28 -14.50 -0.24 -1.42
C TRP A 28 -13.83 -1.51 -1.97
N VAL A 29 -14.58 -2.32 -2.74
CA VAL A 29 -14.04 -3.53 -3.37
C VAL A 29 -12.90 -3.17 -4.32
N LEU A 30 -13.09 -2.15 -5.17
CA LEU A 30 -12.06 -1.67 -6.10
C LEU A 30 -10.79 -1.23 -5.36
N GLY A 31 -10.93 -0.35 -4.36
CA GLY A 31 -9.79 0.16 -3.61
C GLY A 31 -9.03 -0.94 -2.86
N THR A 32 -9.76 -1.88 -2.26
CA THR A 32 -9.18 -3.04 -1.57
C THR A 32 -8.47 -3.97 -2.56
N ALA A 33 -9.09 -4.26 -3.71
CA ALA A 33 -8.49 -5.10 -4.75
C ALA A 33 -7.21 -4.47 -5.33
N LEU A 34 -7.23 -3.17 -5.60
CA LEU A 34 -6.06 -2.41 -6.04
C LEU A 34 -4.94 -2.47 -5.01
N TRP A 35 -5.27 -2.34 -3.71
CA TRP A 35 -4.29 -2.46 -2.65
C TRP A 35 -3.69 -3.87 -2.57
N VAL A 36 -4.51 -4.93 -2.65
CA VAL A 36 -4.01 -6.33 -2.65
C VAL A 36 -3.09 -6.58 -3.85
N ALA A 37 -3.49 -6.16 -5.04
CA ALA A 37 -2.67 -6.30 -6.24
C ALA A 37 -1.34 -5.54 -6.10
N ASN A 38 -1.41 -4.31 -5.62
CA ASN A 38 -0.25 -3.47 -5.37
C ASN A 38 0.72 -4.10 -4.35
N TRP A 39 0.20 -4.70 -3.29
CA TRP A 39 0.99 -5.42 -2.29
C TRP A 39 1.61 -6.71 -2.85
N ALA A 40 0.87 -7.48 -3.65
CA ALA A 40 1.36 -8.70 -4.28
C ALA A 40 2.55 -8.42 -5.22
N VAL A 41 2.45 -7.37 -6.04
CA VAL A 41 3.56 -6.94 -6.92
C VAL A 41 4.77 -6.53 -6.08
N GLN A 42 4.56 -5.78 -4.99
CA GLN A 42 5.66 -5.39 -4.10
C GLN A 42 6.40 -6.59 -3.51
N LEU A 43 5.66 -7.63 -3.09
CA LEU A 43 6.26 -8.86 -2.58
C LEU A 43 7.05 -9.59 -3.66
N ALA A 44 6.51 -9.67 -4.87
CA ALA A 44 7.20 -10.29 -6.01
C ALA A 44 8.48 -9.53 -6.35
N THR A 45 8.43 -8.20 -6.44
CA THR A 45 9.62 -7.36 -6.68
C THR A 45 10.64 -7.52 -5.57
N ALA A 46 10.23 -7.50 -4.30
CA ALA A 46 11.14 -7.67 -3.16
C ALA A 46 11.85 -9.02 -3.20
N LYS A 47 11.11 -10.11 -3.47
CA LYS A 47 11.71 -11.46 -3.63
C LYS A 47 12.69 -11.54 -4.80
N HIS A 48 12.40 -10.82 -5.89
CA HIS A 48 13.28 -10.77 -7.05
C HIS A 48 14.55 -9.96 -6.76
N ALA A 49 14.42 -8.80 -6.12
CA ALA A 49 15.52 -7.91 -5.77
C ALA A 49 16.57 -8.56 -4.84
N LEU A 50 16.15 -9.47 -3.95
CA LEU A 50 17.05 -10.23 -3.07
C LEU A 50 18.07 -11.11 -3.82
N LYS A 51 17.82 -11.42 -5.10
CA LYS A 51 18.72 -12.23 -5.94
C LYS A 51 19.68 -11.39 -6.78
N MET A 52 19.62 -10.06 -6.67
CA MET A 52 20.36 -9.13 -7.53
C MET A 52 21.47 -8.41 -6.73
N GLY A 53 22.46 -7.86 -7.44
CA GLY A 53 23.44 -6.96 -6.83
C GLY A 53 22.77 -5.66 -6.33
N GLN A 54 23.36 -5.02 -5.31
CA GLN A 54 22.76 -3.88 -4.59
C GLN A 54 22.27 -2.75 -5.52
N GLY A 55 23.06 -2.33 -6.51
CA GLY A 55 22.66 -1.28 -7.45
C GLY A 55 21.42 -1.65 -8.28
N ALA A 56 21.37 -2.89 -8.78
CA ALA A 56 20.22 -3.38 -9.54
C ALA A 56 18.98 -3.54 -8.66
N ALA A 57 19.14 -3.99 -7.41
CA ALA A 57 18.05 -4.15 -6.46
C ALA A 57 17.36 -2.80 -6.15
N VAL A 58 18.13 -1.73 -5.96
CA VAL A 58 17.59 -0.38 -5.75
C VAL A 58 16.85 0.12 -7.00
N GLY A 59 17.45 -0.04 -8.18
CA GLY A 59 16.84 0.38 -9.45
C GLY A 59 15.52 -0.33 -9.74
N VAL A 60 15.47 -1.65 -9.58
CA VAL A 60 14.25 -2.44 -9.78
C VAL A 60 13.17 -2.09 -8.75
N THR A 61 13.57 -1.83 -7.50
CA THR A 61 12.62 -1.43 -6.44
C THR A 61 12.03 -0.05 -6.73
N GLY A 62 12.86 0.93 -7.12
CA GLY A 62 12.42 2.27 -7.48
C GLY A 62 11.52 2.28 -8.71
N LEU A 63 11.90 1.55 -9.76
CA LEU A 63 11.08 1.43 -10.97
C LEU A 63 9.72 0.76 -10.69
N SER A 64 9.71 -0.33 -9.91
CA SER A 64 8.48 -0.99 -9.48
C SER A 64 7.55 -0.02 -8.73
N PHE A 65 8.11 0.84 -7.87
CA PHE A 65 7.33 1.82 -7.13
C PHE A 65 6.60 2.81 -8.05
N ILE A 66 7.30 3.35 -9.05
CA ILE A 66 6.73 4.30 -10.02
C ILE A 66 5.66 3.62 -10.89
N ILE A 67 5.97 2.44 -11.45
CA ILE A 67 5.03 1.72 -12.33
C ILE A 67 3.73 1.36 -11.61
N ARG A 68 3.83 0.94 -10.34
CA ARG A 68 2.66 0.60 -9.52
C ARG A 68 1.76 1.82 -9.29
N ALA A 69 2.33 2.98 -8.96
CA ALA A 69 1.56 4.21 -8.79
C ALA A 69 0.80 4.60 -10.07
N TRP A 70 1.46 4.56 -11.23
CA TRP A 70 0.82 4.85 -12.51
C TRP A 70 -0.23 3.81 -12.91
N THR A 71 -0.01 2.54 -12.59
CA THR A 71 -0.98 1.48 -12.86
C THR A 71 -2.26 1.69 -12.05
N VAL A 72 -2.13 1.99 -10.76
CA VAL A 72 -3.28 2.28 -9.89
C VAL A 72 -4.02 3.54 -10.37
N ALA A 73 -3.29 4.60 -10.67
CA ALA A 73 -3.87 5.83 -11.22
C ALA A 73 -4.62 5.55 -12.53
N GLY A 74 -4.03 4.77 -13.44
CA GLY A 74 -4.65 4.38 -14.71
C GLY A 74 -5.95 3.58 -14.52
N VAL A 75 -5.97 2.61 -13.60
CA VAL A 75 -7.19 1.83 -13.32
C VAL A 75 -8.29 2.71 -12.73
N LEU A 76 -7.95 3.59 -11.78
CA LEU A 76 -8.92 4.54 -11.20
C LEU A 76 -9.45 5.51 -12.25
N PHE A 77 -8.59 6.02 -13.12
CA PHE A 77 -8.97 6.94 -14.19
C PHE A 77 -9.89 6.26 -15.22
N ILE A 78 -9.56 5.03 -15.64
CA ILE A 78 -10.44 4.23 -16.51
C ILE A 78 -11.78 3.97 -15.82
N THR A 79 -11.77 3.68 -14.52
CA THR A 79 -13.00 3.44 -13.75
C THR A 79 -13.90 4.69 -13.75
N ALA A 80 -13.31 5.85 -13.48
CA ALA A 80 -14.02 7.12 -13.46
C ALA A 80 -14.66 7.45 -14.82
N LEU A 81 -13.93 7.22 -15.92
CA LEU A 81 -14.40 7.55 -17.27
C LEU A 81 -15.39 6.54 -17.86
N ARG A 82 -15.30 5.26 -17.49
CA ARG A 82 -16.05 4.18 -18.14
C ARG A 82 -17.19 3.60 -17.32
N PHE A 83 -17.14 3.73 -16.00
CA PHE A 83 -18.11 3.10 -15.10
C PHE A 83 -18.81 4.13 -14.24
N ASP A 84 -18.10 4.70 -13.27
CA ASP A 84 -18.66 5.65 -12.31
C ASP A 84 -17.54 6.40 -11.59
N GLU A 85 -17.64 7.73 -11.56
CA GLU A 85 -16.69 8.62 -10.90
C GLU A 85 -16.67 8.44 -9.38
N THR A 86 -17.84 8.28 -8.76
CA THR A 86 -17.98 8.09 -7.31
C THR A 86 -17.32 6.79 -6.86
N VAL A 87 -17.48 5.71 -7.62
CA VAL A 87 -16.82 4.42 -7.38
C VAL A 87 -15.30 4.59 -7.45
N ALA A 88 -14.79 5.31 -8.45
CA ALA A 88 -13.37 5.57 -8.58
C ALA A 88 -12.81 6.42 -7.43
N LEU A 89 -13.52 7.47 -7.01
CA LEU A 89 -13.11 8.33 -5.90
C LEU A 89 -13.06 7.58 -4.56
N ILE A 90 -14.08 6.76 -4.27
CA ILE A 90 -14.08 5.92 -3.06
C ILE A 90 -12.98 4.87 -3.14
N GLY A 91 -12.80 4.23 -4.29
CA GLY A 91 -11.71 3.28 -4.49
C GLY A 91 -10.34 3.91 -4.28
N ALA A 92 -10.14 5.15 -4.75
CA ALA A 92 -8.93 5.92 -4.53
C ALA A 92 -8.71 6.22 -3.04
N ALA A 93 -9.75 6.67 -2.33
CA ALA A 93 -9.67 6.96 -0.91
C ALA A 93 -9.30 5.72 -0.07
N VAL A 94 -9.98 4.59 -0.33
CA VAL A 94 -9.71 3.31 0.34
C VAL A 94 -8.28 2.83 0.05
N PHE A 95 -7.87 2.87 -1.22
CA PHE A 95 -6.51 2.52 -1.62
C PHE A 95 -5.47 3.39 -0.92
N LEU A 96 -5.65 4.72 -0.90
CA LEU A 96 -4.70 5.65 -0.28
C LEU A 96 -4.61 5.42 1.23
N ALA A 97 -5.72 5.19 1.91
CA ALA A 97 -5.73 4.88 3.34
C ALA A 97 -4.93 3.59 3.62
N ALA A 98 -5.21 2.52 2.88
CA ALA A 98 -4.52 1.24 3.04
C ALA A 98 -3.04 1.32 2.66
N PHE A 99 -2.71 2.02 1.58
CA PHE A 99 -1.33 2.20 1.12
C PHE A 99 -0.50 3.03 2.11
N THR A 100 -1.08 4.10 2.65
CA THR A 100 -0.44 4.94 3.67
C THR A 100 -0.20 4.15 4.95
N ALA A 101 -1.19 3.35 5.39
CA ALA A 101 -1.04 2.48 6.54
C ALA A 101 0.04 1.40 6.33
N ASP A 102 0.19 0.85 5.12
CA ASP A 102 1.27 -0.08 4.79
C ASP A 102 2.65 0.61 4.86
N LEU A 103 2.80 1.81 4.28
CA LEU A 103 4.04 2.57 4.34
C LEU A 103 4.41 2.94 5.79
N ALA A 104 3.46 3.48 6.54
CA ALA A 104 3.66 3.81 7.95
C ALA A 104 4.05 2.57 8.76
N GLY A 105 3.33 1.46 8.57
CA GLY A 105 3.64 0.19 9.24
C GLY A 105 5.05 -0.33 8.92
N ARG A 106 5.56 -0.12 7.70
CA ARG A 106 6.96 -0.46 7.34
C ARG A 106 7.96 0.48 7.98
N ALA A 107 7.69 1.78 7.97
CA ALA A 107 8.56 2.79 8.57
C ALA A 107 8.71 2.56 10.08
N PHE A 108 7.60 2.35 10.80
CA PHE A 108 7.63 2.03 12.22
C PHE A 108 8.35 0.72 12.52
N ALA A 109 8.14 -0.33 11.70
CA ALA A 109 8.85 -1.59 11.88
C ALA A 109 10.37 -1.46 11.64
N PHE A 110 10.80 -0.58 10.73
CA PHE A 110 12.21 -0.27 10.54
C PHE A 110 12.79 0.48 11.75
N ALA A 111 12.15 1.57 12.17
CA ALA A 111 12.59 2.36 13.33
C ALA A 111 12.67 1.53 14.62
N ALA A 112 11.70 0.64 14.85
CA ALA A 112 11.70 -0.26 16.00
C ALA A 112 12.87 -1.26 15.98
N ARG A 113 13.25 -1.77 14.79
CA ARG A 113 14.41 -2.66 14.63
C ARG A 113 15.73 -1.93 14.81
N GLU A 114 15.82 -0.70 14.31
CA GLU A 114 17.00 0.14 14.49
C GLU A 114 17.24 0.43 15.97
N LYS A 115 16.19 0.84 16.71
CA LYS A 115 16.27 1.04 18.15
C LYS A 115 16.65 -0.23 18.93
N ALA A 116 16.17 -1.41 18.51
CA ALA A 116 16.51 -2.67 19.16
C ALA A 116 17.95 -3.13 18.88
N ASN A 117 18.54 -2.70 17.77
CA ASN A 117 19.90 -3.04 17.36
C ASN A 117 20.93 -1.95 17.76
N ALA A 118 20.48 -0.86 18.37
CA ALA A 118 21.38 0.17 18.89
C ALA A 118 22.25 -0.45 19.99
N PRO A 119 23.60 -0.32 19.92
CA PRO A 119 24.48 -0.80 20.97
C PRO A 119 24.13 -0.09 22.28
N ALA A 120 24.25 -0.81 23.41
CA ALA A 120 23.86 -0.37 24.75
C ALA A 120 24.71 0.79 25.34
N GLU A 121 25.30 1.64 24.49
CA GLU A 121 26.28 2.65 24.87
C GLU A 121 25.66 4.03 25.19
N GLU A 122 24.35 4.19 25.04
CA GLU A 122 23.63 5.44 25.41
C GLU A 122 22.83 5.31 26.73
N ALA A 123 23.14 4.31 27.56
CA ALA A 123 22.53 4.10 28.87
C ALA A 123 23.53 4.31 30.01
N GLU A 124 24.22 5.46 30.01
CA GLU A 124 24.87 6.05 31.19
C GLU A 124 24.53 7.54 31.30
#